data_AF-A0A7S4R8C4-F1
#
_entry.id   AF-A0A7S4R8C4-F1
#
_cell.length_a   1.000
_cell.length_b   1.000
_cell.length_c   1.000
_cell.angle_alpha   90.00
_cell.angle_beta   90.00
_cell.angle_gamma   90.00
#
_symmetry.space_group_name_H-M   'P 1'
#
loop_
_entity.id
_entity.type
_entity.pdbx_description
1 polymer ?
#
loop_
_entity_poly.entity_id
_entity_poly.type
_entity_poly.pdbx_seq_one_letter_code
_entity_poly.pdbx_strand_id
1 'polypeptide(L)'
;AGSARAFPPPPPAAMQAAPPGAPHLASGSEVWAVSASLGSEINKRSTPLTPLEHGAHVCIGGRAFRIKTPLGEGSFGAVWAAEDDYCGEVAVKEIQCRSEAELLRAASERQFLQFLGRELFFGDRGGDRGEQEVQRRVPALIASEVQAVGPDVWQVRLVMTRVLGTPLEHVLEHEERQRHIEGYTIMVPRRGFVDACRYVWTLLAQLAPALEHISARAFHRDITPRNILVDECANGPSFGIVDFGLAVDTERWQTDASASDIGGDGHYWPASAWLVFGHGSQALEEHPALQQEYQLYLDLHAMGITALRCLMEMAPDFNQHDPSVGSRSRLALRALHIAWNRYWGDVTRFWQPVYDAFRRCSADGFEALKADYAARGVHHIVSADLCALRGALCQLRQACESAGPEDGLAGFQGLFEAFILMVRPGKSRADIPTWQNVHSQLSSVRPTGVNGGSATFGQGGTPAAGRAPQLGGSRVQTGGSQTRGGQARLDAHSTRAAAAAAAAAAAAAISNHAAHGKSPRGHSPNPSAARLQAAY
;
A
#
# COMPACT_ATOMS: atom_id res chain seq x y z
N ALA A 1 18.87 -27.24 56.22
CA ALA A 1 18.17 -25.97 56.50
C ALA A 1 19.11 -24.82 56.16
N GLY A 2 18.91 -24.17 55.02
CA GLY A 2 19.76 -23.07 54.54
C GLY A 2 18.90 -22.15 53.69
N SER A 3 18.48 -21.03 54.29
CA SER A 3 17.62 -20.01 53.70
C SER A 3 18.45 -19.09 52.80
N ALA A 4 18.10 -19.04 51.51
CA ALA A 4 18.68 -18.10 50.56
C ALA A 4 17.96 -16.74 50.69
N ARG A 5 18.70 -15.70 51.11
CA ARG A 5 18.22 -14.32 51.14
C ARG A 5 18.17 -13.75 49.72
N ALA A 6 17.00 -13.29 49.31
CA ALA A 6 16.82 -12.48 48.11
C ALA A 6 17.35 -11.06 48.34
N PHE A 7 18.12 -10.54 47.37
CA PHE A 7 18.51 -9.13 47.31
C PHE A 7 17.37 -8.30 46.69
N PRO A 8 17.10 -7.08 47.20
CA PRO A 8 16.14 -6.18 46.58
C PRO A 8 16.71 -5.58 45.27
N PRO A 9 15.83 -5.24 44.30
CA PRO A 9 16.24 -4.56 43.08
C PRO A 9 16.69 -3.11 43.36
N PRO A 10 17.58 -2.54 42.52
CA PRO A 10 18.02 -1.16 42.66
C PRO A 10 16.90 -0.16 42.33
N PRO A 11 16.92 1.04 42.92
CA PRO A 11 15.96 2.09 42.63
C PRO A 11 16.16 2.68 41.21
N PRO A 12 15.09 3.20 40.58
CA PRO A 12 15.18 3.82 39.26
C PRO A 12 16.01 5.10 39.30
N ALA A 13 16.92 5.24 38.33
CA ALA A 13 17.71 6.44 38.12
C ALA A 13 16.80 7.59 37.64
N ALA A 14 16.86 8.73 38.34
CA ALA A 14 16.19 9.95 37.93
C ALA A 14 16.90 10.55 36.70
N MET A 15 16.27 10.43 35.52
CA MET A 15 16.65 11.21 34.34
C MET A 15 16.26 12.67 34.56
N GLN A 16 17.26 13.55 34.60
CA GLN A 16 17.08 14.99 34.51
C GLN A 16 16.65 15.35 33.08
N ALA A 17 15.49 16.02 32.96
CA ALA A 17 15.02 16.58 31.70
C ALA A 17 15.95 17.73 31.25
N ALA A 18 16.55 17.58 30.07
CA ALA A 18 17.23 18.66 29.38
C ALA A 18 16.19 19.66 28.79
N PRO A 19 16.47 20.98 28.77
CA PRO A 19 15.57 21.96 28.20
C PRO A 19 15.49 21.82 26.67
N PRO A 20 14.35 22.19 26.04
CA PRO A 20 14.17 22.08 24.60
C PRO A 20 15.03 23.13 23.88
N GLY A 21 16.11 22.66 23.25
CA GLY A 21 16.86 23.43 22.27
C GLY A 21 16.05 23.56 20.99
N ALA A 22 15.90 24.79 20.48
CA ALA A 22 15.28 25.03 19.18
C ALA A 22 16.04 24.27 18.09
N PRO A 23 15.34 23.56 17.18
CA PRO A 23 16.01 22.80 16.13
C PRO A 23 16.70 23.76 15.16
N HIS A 24 18.00 23.55 15.01
CA HIS A 24 18.82 24.17 13.98
C HIS A 24 18.35 23.68 12.61
N LEU A 25 17.74 24.57 11.83
CA LEU A 25 17.38 24.33 10.43
C LEU A 25 18.65 24.20 9.60
N ALA A 26 18.97 22.98 9.18
CA ALA A 26 20.02 22.71 8.20
C ALA A 26 19.55 23.13 6.80
N SER A 27 20.46 23.78 6.07
CA SER A 27 20.31 24.36 4.75
C SER A 27 20.11 23.30 3.65
N GLY A 28 18.86 22.93 3.37
CA GLY A 28 18.44 22.29 2.11
C GLY A 28 17.60 23.26 1.28
N SER A 29 18.25 23.98 0.36
CA SER A 29 17.74 25.23 -0.25
C SER A 29 16.66 25.07 -1.32
N GLU A 30 16.33 23.87 -1.80
CA GLU A 30 15.41 23.73 -2.96
C GLU A 30 13.96 23.41 -2.57
N VAL A 31 13.72 22.74 -1.44
CA VAL A 31 12.35 22.40 -1.02
C VAL A 31 11.63 23.62 -0.41
N TRP A 32 12.34 24.59 0.15
CA TRP A 32 11.75 25.85 0.62
C TRP A 32 11.49 26.85 -0.51
N ALA A 33 12.05 26.64 -1.70
CA ALA A 33 11.60 27.35 -2.89
C ALA A 33 10.15 26.97 -3.25
N VAL A 34 9.61 25.86 -2.73
CA VAL A 34 8.23 25.43 -2.98
C VAL A 34 7.23 26.36 -2.30
N SER A 35 7.40 26.74 -1.03
CA SER A 35 6.51 27.73 -0.37
C SER A 35 6.58 29.10 -1.05
N ALA A 36 7.77 29.52 -1.50
CA ALA A 36 7.94 30.77 -2.24
C ALA A 36 7.33 30.73 -3.65
N SER A 37 7.48 29.61 -4.38
CA SER A 37 6.90 29.43 -5.72
C SER A 37 5.38 29.23 -5.66
N LEU A 38 4.86 28.50 -4.67
CA LEU A 38 3.43 28.37 -4.40
C LEU A 38 2.84 29.75 -4.10
N GLY A 39 3.51 30.56 -3.29
CA GLY A 39 3.10 31.94 -3.03
C GLY A 39 2.99 32.82 -4.28
N SER A 40 3.80 32.54 -5.31
CA SER A 40 3.74 33.21 -6.61
C SER A 40 2.72 32.60 -7.58
N GLU A 41 2.43 31.31 -7.48
CA GLU A 41 1.44 30.60 -8.34
C GLU A 41 0.00 30.75 -7.82
N ILE A 42 -0.21 31.09 -6.54
CA ILE A 42 -1.55 31.34 -5.98
C ILE A 42 -2.12 32.62 -6.61
N ASN A 43 -2.87 32.42 -7.68
CA ASN A 43 -3.45 33.46 -8.49
C ASN A 43 -4.61 34.11 -7.71
N LYS A 44 -4.39 35.29 -7.10
CA LYS A 44 -5.38 35.99 -6.26
C LYS A 44 -6.65 36.48 -7.00
N ARG A 45 -6.74 36.28 -8.31
CA ARG A 45 -7.89 36.62 -9.17
C ARG A 45 -8.31 35.41 -10.00
N SER A 46 -8.70 34.34 -9.36
CA SER A 46 -9.08 33.13 -10.07
C SER A 46 -10.58 33.05 -10.30
N THR A 47 -10.97 32.90 -11.56
CA THR A 47 -12.28 32.41 -11.97
C THR A 47 -12.61 31.13 -11.17
N PRO A 48 -13.86 30.93 -10.71
CA PRO A 48 -14.23 29.69 -10.01
C PRO A 48 -13.83 28.48 -10.84
N LEU A 49 -13.16 27.49 -10.22
CA LEU A 49 -12.82 26.25 -10.94
C LEU A 49 -14.11 25.55 -11.38
N THR A 50 -14.15 25.20 -12.66
CA THR A 50 -15.17 24.30 -13.18
C THR A 50 -15.07 22.97 -12.43
N PRO A 51 -16.15 22.47 -11.80
CA PRO A 51 -16.15 21.15 -11.17
C PRO A 51 -15.72 20.06 -12.16
N LEU A 52 -15.05 19.02 -11.65
CA LEU A 52 -14.75 17.85 -12.48
C LEU A 52 -16.01 16.99 -12.59
N GLU A 53 -16.59 16.97 -13.78
CA GLU A 53 -17.78 16.18 -14.11
C GLU A 53 -17.62 15.56 -15.49
N HIS A 54 -18.35 14.47 -15.76
CA HIS A 54 -18.31 13.82 -17.07
C HIS A 54 -18.66 14.80 -18.20
N GLY A 55 -17.77 14.93 -19.19
CA GLY A 55 -17.92 15.83 -20.33
C GLY A 55 -17.46 17.27 -20.07
N ALA A 56 -17.03 17.62 -18.84
CA ALA A 56 -16.52 18.94 -18.55
C ALA A 56 -15.22 19.23 -19.33
N HIS A 57 -15.12 20.45 -19.87
CA HIS A 57 -13.89 20.97 -20.46
C HIS A 57 -13.20 21.87 -19.42
N VAL A 58 -12.03 21.47 -18.96
CA VAL A 58 -11.27 22.19 -17.94
C VAL A 58 -9.91 22.62 -18.47
N CYS A 59 -9.43 23.78 -18.05
CA CYS A 59 -8.09 24.25 -18.36
C CYS A 59 -7.22 24.11 -17.10
N ILE A 60 -6.23 23.23 -17.11
CA ILE A 60 -5.34 22.98 -15.97
C ILE A 60 -3.90 23.25 -16.43
N GLY A 61 -3.19 24.14 -15.75
CA GLY A 61 -1.83 24.53 -16.16
C GLY A 61 -1.73 25.07 -17.59
N GLY A 62 -2.79 25.74 -18.08
CA GLY A 62 -2.85 26.29 -19.44
C GLY A 62 -3.18 25.27 -20.54
N ARG A 63 -3.46 24.01 -20.21
CA ARG A 63 -3.84 22.95 -21.15
C ARG A 63 -5.31 22.59 -21.00
N ALA A 64 -5.99 22.35 -22.12
CA ALA A 64 -7.39 21.96 -22.13
C ALA A 64 -7.53 20.44 -22.03
N PHE A 65 -8.42 19.99 -21.16
CA PHE A 65 -8.73 18.58 -20.95
C PHE A 65 -10.24 18.36 -20.99
N ARG A 66 -10.66 17.22 -21.57
CA ARG A 66 -12.06 16.76 -21.52
C ARG A 66 -12.20 15.64 -20.51
N ILE A 67 -12.90 15.90 -19.40
CA ILE A 67 -13.14 14.93 -18.34
C ILE A 67 -14.06 13.81 -18.84
N LYS A 68 -13.69 12.56 -18.56
CA LYS A 68 -14.44 11.34 -18.89
C LYS A 68 -15.08 10.77 -17.63
N THR A 69 -14.65 9.59 -17.19
CA THR A 69 -15.28 8.84 -16.10
C THR A 69 -14.47 8.95 -14.82
N PRO A 70 -15.10 8.86 -13.64
CA PRO A 70 -14.35 8.69 -12.40
C PRO A 70 -13.56 7.37 -12.45
N LEU A 71 -12.31 7.40 -11.99
CA LEU A 71 -11.42 6.25 -11.87
C LEU A 71 -11.37 5.71 -10.44
N GLY A 72 -11.50 6.60 -9.45
CA GLY A 72 -11.52 6.23 -8.04
C GLY A 72 -11.68 7.45 -7.14
N GLU A 73 -12.07 7.19 -5.89
CA GLU A 73 -12.14 8.20 -4.84
C GLU A 73 -11.36 7.67 -3.64
N GLY A 74 -10.42 8.48 -3.18
CA GLY A 74 -9.58 8.21 -2.04
C GLY A 74 -9.70 9.31 -0.99
N SER A 75 -8.93 9.17 0.07
CA SER A 75 -8.95 10.09 1.21
C SER A 75 -8.34 11.45 0.93
N PHE A 76 -7.54 11.54 -0.12
CA PHE A 76 -6.98 12.79 -0.60
C PHE A 76 -7.86 13.43 -1.69
N GLY A 77 -8.87 12.74 -2.22
CA GLY A 77 -9.80 13.28 -3.20
C GLY A 77 -10.14 12.31 -4.34
N ALA A 78 -10.59 12.84 -5.47
CA ALA A 78 -11.13 12.05 -6.58
C ALA A 78 -10.16 12.01 -7.77
N VAL A 79 -10.10 10.87 -8.46
CA VAL A 79 -9.32 10.68 -9.69
C VAL A 79 -10.27 10.45 -10.85
N TRP A 80 -10.04 11.16 -11.96
CA TRP A 80 -10.86 11.13 -13.15
C TRP A 80 -10.02 10.75 -14.37
N ALA A 81 -10.59 9.98 -15.29
CA ALA A 81 -10.05 9.84 -16.63
C ALA A 81 -10.35 11.12 -17.40
N ALA A 82 -9.43 11.55 -18.26
CA ALA A 82 -9.64 12.67 -19.16
C ALA A 82 -8.92 12.46 -20.50
N GLU A 83 -9.24 13.31 -21.47
CA GLU A 83 -8.56 13.37 -22.77
C GLU A 83 -7.81 14.68 -22.89
N ASP A 84 -6.58 14.59 -23.38
CA ASP A 84 -5.75 15.69 -23.84
C ASP A 84 -5.56 15.57 -25.35
N ASP A 85 -5.67 16.69 -26.07
CA ASP A 85 -5.60 16.72 -27.54
C ASP A 85 -4.24 16.23 -28.10
N TYR A 86 -3.17 16.22 -27.29
CA TYR A 86 -1.82 15.87 -27.72
C TYR A 86 -1.34 14.52 -27.17
N CYS A 87 -1.61 14.24 -25.90
CA CYS A 87 -1.10 13.08 -25.18
C CYS A 87 -2.11 11.91 -25.12
N GLY A 88 -3.35 12.11 -25.57
CA GLY A 88 -4.40 11.10 -25.52
C GLY A 88 -5.02 10.98 -24.13
N GLU A 89 -5.08 9.78 -23.58
CA GLU A 89 -5.77 9.55 -22.31
C GLU A 89 -4.88 9.84 -21.09
N VAL A 90 -5.41 10.62 -20.15
CA VAL A 90 -4.73 11.07 -18.94
C VAL A 90 -5.58 10.80 -17.70
N ALA A 91 -4.96 10.88 -16.52
CA ALA A 91 -5.64 10.88 -15.24
C ALA A 91 -5.55 12.26 -14.58
N VAL A 92 -6.65 12.73 -13.99
CA VAL A 92 -6.75 14.00 -13.26
C VAL A 92 -7.08 13.70 -11.80
N LYS A 93 -6.14 13.93 -10.89
CA LYS A 93 -6.32 13.82 -9.43
C LYS A 93 -6.67 15.19 -8.88
N GLU A 94 -7.83 15.31 -8.26
CA GLU A 94 -8.27 16.51 -7.55
C GLU A 94 -8.16 16.29 -6.04
N ILE A 95 -7.47 17.20 -5.37
CA ILE A 95 -7.16 17.14 -3.95
C ILE A 95 -7.68 18.40 -3.28
N GLN A 96 -8.50 18.22 -2.24
CA GLN A 96 -8.94 19.33 -1.40
C GLN A 96 -8.03 19.41 -0.17
N CYS A 97 -7.22 20.46 -0.08
CA CYS A 97 -6.35 20.72 1.06
C CYS A 97 -7.04 21.69 2.02
N ARG A 98 -7.14 21.32 3.29
CA ARG A 98 -7.74 22.09 4.40
C ARG A 98 -6.70 22.56 5.42
N SER A 99 -5.43 22.26 5.16
CA SER A 99 -4.30 22.72 5.95
C SER A 99 -3.10 22.95 5.04
N GLU A 100 -2.16 23.78 5.52
CA GLU A 100 -0.86 23.97 4.85
C GLU A 100 -0.08 22.66 4.74
N ALA A 101 -0.21 21.76 5.72
CA ALA A 101 0.43 20.44 5.69
C ALA A 101 -0.11 19.57 4.54
N GLU A 102 -1.43 19.59 4.27
CA GLU A 102 -1.98 18.93 3.08
C GLU A 102 -1.52 19.56 1.78
N LEU A 103 -1.47 20.88 1.72
CA LEU A 103 -1.00 21.59 0.54
C LEU A 103 0.47 21.23 0.24
N LEU A 104 1.32 21.19 1.27
CA LEU A 104 2.72 20.78 1.16
C LEU A 104 2.86 19.31 0.70
N ARG A 105 1.98 18.41 1.17
CA ARG A 105 1.96 17.01 0.69
C ARG A 105 1.57 16.92 -0.78
N ALA A 106 0.51 17.61 -1.20
CA ALA A 106 0.11 17.66 -2.60
C ALA A 106 1.19 18.29 -3.50
N ALA A 107 1.88 19.32 -3.01
CA ALA A 107 3.01 19.94 -3.71
C ALA A 107 4.23 18.99 -3.82
N SER A 108 4.49 18.19 -2.79
CA SER A 108 5.53 17.16 -2.81
C SER A 108 5.20 16.06 -3.83
N GLU A 109 3.96 15.59 -3.87
CA GLU A 109 3.49 14.64 -4.88
C GLU A 109 3.64 15.21 -6.31
N ARG A 110 3.24 16.47 -6.53
CA ARG A 110 3.46 17.17 -7.80
C ARG A 110 4.93 17.15 -8.21
N GLN A 111 5.83 17.56 -7.32
CA GLN A 111 7.26 17.63 -7.60
C GLN A 111 7.84 16.25 -7.94
N PHE A 112 7.41 15.23 -7.21
CA PHE A 112 7.84 13.86 -7.45
C PHE A 112 7.36 13.33 -8.82
N LEU A 113 6.08 13.51 -9.17
CA LEU A 113 5.56 13.12 -10.49
C LEU A 113 6.23 13.90 -11.62
N GLN A 114 6.57 15.17 -11.41
CA GLN A 114 7.32 15.97 -12.38
C GLN A 114 8.73 15.42 -12.58
N PHE A 115 9.38 15.05 -11.49
CA PHE A 115 10.72 14.48 -11.50
C PHE A 115 10.75 13.14 -12.26
N LEU A 116 9.83 12.21 -11.93
CA LEU A 116 9.70 10.95 -12.65
C LEU A 116 9.46 11.17 -14.14
N GLY A 117 8.59 12.13 -14.49
CA GLY A 117 8.36 12.51 -15.88
C GLY A 117 9.62 13.04 -16.57
N ARG A 118 10.48 13.79 -15.88
CA ARG A 118 11.70 14.31 -16.49
C ARG A 118 12.74 13.23 -16.74
N GLU A 119 13.03 12.41 -15.74
CA GLU A 119 14.04 11.36 -15.86
C GLU A 119 13.61 10.28 -16.85
N LEU A 120 12.34 9.88 -16.79
CA LEU A 120 11.85 8.83 -17.66
C LEU A 120 11.68 9.30 -19.11
N PHE A 121 11.24 10.54 -19.39
CA PHE A 121 10.91 10.97 -20.76
C PHE A 121 12.02 11.76 -21.46
N PHE A 122 12.92 12.43 -20.73
CA PHE A 122 13.96 13.29 -21.32
C PHE A 122 15.39 12.85 -20.97
N GLY A 123 15.55 11.69 -20.32
CA GLY A 123 16.87 11.10 -20.15
C GLY A 123 17.54 10.87 -21.50
N ASP A 124 18.74 11.42 -21.69
CA ASP A 124 19.56 11.35 -22.92
C ASP A 124 20.01 9.91 -23.30
N ARG A 125 19.47 8.89 -22.62
CA ARG A 125 19.75 7.49 -22.86
C ARG A 125 18.84 7.00 -23.98
N GLY A 126 19.42 6.89 -25.17
CA GLY A 126 18.70 6.54 -26.37
C GLY A 126 17.94 5.21 -26.26
N GLY A 127 16.61 5.31 -26.20
CA GLY A 127 15.66 4.41 -26.89
C GLY A 127 15.68 2.93 -26.51
N ASP A 128 16.24 2.52 -25.38
CA ASP A 128 16.15 1.11 -24.97
C ASP A 128 14.70 0.75 -24.65
N ARG A 129 14.24 -0.42 -25.12
CA ARG A 129 12.86 -0.89 -24.93
C ARG A 129 12.49 -0.99 -23.44
N GLY A 130 13.48 -1.27 -22.57
CA GLY A 130 13.26 -1.39 -21.13
C GLY A 130 12.78 -0.09 -20.47
N GLU A 131 13.29 1.08 -20.90
CA GLU A 131 12.90 2.37 -20.29
C GLU A 131 11.45 2.75 -20.65
N GLN A 132 11.02 2.45 -21.88
CA GLN A 132 9.61 2.64 -22.29
C GLN A 132 8.64 1.76 -21.50
N GLU A 133 9.09 0.58 -21.06
CA GLU A 133 8.26 -0.25 -20.20
C GLU A 133 8.09 0.42 -18.85
N VAL A 134 9.17 0.86 -18.19
CA VAL A 134 9.10 1.56 -16.89
C VAL A 134 8.20 2.80 -16.96
N GLN A 135 8.28 3.60 -18.03
CA GLN A 135 7.40 4.76 -18.25
C GLN A 135 5.91 4.43 -18.21
N ARG A 136 5.50 3.23 -18.66
CA ARG A 136 4.09 2.81 -18.67
C ARG A 136 3.63 2.30 -17.30
N ARG A 137 4.57 2.01 -16.39
CA ARG A 137 4.31 1.45 -15.06
C ARG A 137 4.09 2.51 -14.00
N VAL A 138 4.45 3.77 -14.28
CA VAL A 138 4.42 4.85 -13.29
C VAL A 138 3.81 6.12 -13.91
N PRO A 139 2.90 6.84 -13.23
CA PRO A 139 2.39 8.11 -13.70
C PRO A 139 3.50 9.17 -13.76
N ALA A 140 3.42 10.02 -14.78
CA ALA A 140 4.27 11.20 -14.95
C ALA A 140 3.42 12.46 -15.03
N LEU A 141 3.86 13.55 -14.40
CA LEU A 141 3.12 14.81 -14.39
C LEU A 141 3.09 15.44 -15.78
N ILE A 142 1.89 15.85 -16.21
CA ILE A 142 1.64 16.55 -17.48
C ILE A 142 1.34 18.02 -17.22
N ALA A 143 0.46 18.30 -16.26
CA ALA A 143 0.07 19.65 -15.86
C ALA A 143 -0.38 19.64 -14.39
N SER A 144 -0.39 20.82 -13.77
CA SER A 144 -0.91 20.98 -12.42
C SER A 144 -1.48 22.37 -12.21
N GLU A 145 -2.40 22.51 -11.28
CA GLU A 145 -2.94 23.78 -10.85
C GLU A 145 -3.19 23.75 -9.33
N VAL A 146 -2.95 24.89 -8.69
CA VAL A 146 -3.31 25.12 -7.28
C VAL A 146 -4.18 26.37 -7.23
N GLN A 147 -5.40 26.24 -6.70
CA GLN A 147 -6.32 27.35 -6.49
C GLN A 147 -6.66 27.48 -5.01
N ALA A 148 -6.64 28.72 -4.50
CA ALA A 148 -7.23 29.03 -3.19
C ALA A 148 -8.75 29.19 -3.35
N VAL A 149 -9.52 28.30 -2.73
CA VAL A 149 -11.00 28.30 -2.76
C VAL A 149 -11.59 29.03 -1.55
N GLY A 150 -10.79 29.15 -0.47
CA GLY A 150 -11.13 29.89 0.74
C GLY A 150 -9.87 30.34 1.51
N PRO A 151 -10.03 30.93 2.71
CA PRO A 151 -8.92 31.44 3.51
C PRO A 151 -7.83 30.40 3.83
N ASP A 152 -8.26 29.16 4.07
CA ASP A 152 -7.40 28.03 4.44
C ASP A 152 -7.80 26.75 3.69
N VAL A 153 -8.40 26.92 2.51
CA VAL A 153 -8.85 25.81 1.67
C VAL A 153 -8.30 25.99 0.28
N TRP A 154 -7.54 24.99 -0.17
CA TRP A 154 -6.96 24.93 -1.50
C TRP A 154 -7.52 23.73 -2.25
N GLN A 155 -7.64 23.90 -3.57
CA GLN A 155 -7.93 22.83 -4.49
C GLN A 155 -6.70 22.65 -5.38
N VAL A 156 -6.11 21.46 -5.34
CA VAL A 156 -4.95 21.08 -6.15
C VAL A 156 -5.44 20.09 -7.19
N ARG A 157 -5.10 20.33 -8.46
CA ARG A 157 -5.37 19.42 -9.58
C ARG A 157 -4.07 18.98 -10.19
N LEU A 158 -3.84 17.68 -10.25
CA LEU A 158 -2.66 17.06 -10.87
C LEU A 158 -3.12 16.27 -12.09
N VAL A 159 -2.62 16.62 -13.27
CA VAL A 159 -2.85 15.87 -14.51
C VAL A 159 -1.61 15.04 -14.79
N MET A 160 -1.79 13.73 -14.96
CA MET A 160 -0.70 12.78 -15.11
C MET A 160 -1.00 11.75 -16.21
N THR A 161 0.04 11.10 -16.74
CA THR A 161 -0.13 9.97 -17.66
C THR A 161 -0.99 8.88 -17.01
N ARG A 162 -1.89 8.28 -17.78
CA ARG A 162 -2.77 7.22 -17.26
C ARG A 162 -1.99 5.90 -17.19
N VAL A 163 -1.88 5.34 -15.99
CA VAL A 163 -1.55 3.92 -15.82
C VAL A 163 -2.84 3.11 -16.04
N LEU A 164 -2.78 2.13 -16.94
CA LEU A 164 -3.94 1.31 -17.30
C LEU A 164 -4.22 0.23 -16.26
N GLY A 165 -5.46 -0.24 -16.24
CA GLY A 165 -5.90 -1.36 -15.41
C GLY A 165 -6.88 -1.00 -14.30
N THR A 166 -7.19 -2.00 -13.48
CA THR A 166 -7.98 -1.89 -12.25
C THR A 166 -7.08 -2.14 -11.04
N PRO A 167 -7.40 -1.62 -9.85
CA PRO A 167 -6.64 -1.94 -8.64
C PRO A 167 -6.52 -3.46 -8.44
N LEU A 168 -5.32 -3.95 -8.13
CA LEU A 168 -5.02 -5.36 -7.87
C LEU A 168 -5.90 -5.90 -6.73
N GLU A 169 -6.22 -5.06 -5.74
CA GLU A 169 -7.19 -5.38 -4.68
C GLU A 169 -8.52 -5.92 -5.24
N HIS A 170 -9.07 -5.31 -6.31
CA HIS A 170 -10.33 -5.76 -6.90
C HIS A 170 -10.20 -7.14 -7.56
N VAL A 171 -9.06 -7.45 -8.16
CA VAL A 171 -8.78 -8.78 -8.72
C VAL A 171 -8.70 -9.81 -7.59
N LEU A 172 -8.00 -9.49 -6.51
CA LEU A 172 -7.89 -10.38 -5.34
C LEU A 172 -9.25 -10.62 -4.65
N GLU A 173 -10.06 -9.58 -4.47
CA GLU A 173 -11.42 -9.69 -3.94
C GLU A 173 -12.35 -10.49 -4.86
N HIS A 174 -12.18 -10.39 -6.18
CA HIS A 174 -12.92 -11.19 -7.13
C HIS A 174 -12.55 -12.69 -7.00
N GLU A 175 -11.26 -13.01 -6.93
CA GLU A 175 -10.76 -14.37 -6.70
C GLU A 175 -11.21 -14.93 -5.32
N GLU A 176 -11.23 -14.12 -4.26
CA GLU A 176 -11.80 -14.50 -2.96
C GLU A 176 -13.31 -14.78 -3.06
N ARG A 177 -14.08 -13.92 -3.73
CA ARG A 177 -15.53 -14.13 -3.93
C ARG A 177 -15.82 -15.40 -4.72
N GLN A 178 -15.05 -15.66 -5.78
CA GLN A 178 -15.19 -16.90 -6.56
C GLN A 178 -14.96 -18.14 -5.71
N ARG A 179 -13.94 -18.13 -4.83
CA ARG A 179 -13.68 -19.23 -3.87
C ARG A 179 -14.88 -19.53 -2.96
N HIS A 180 -15.63 -18.50 -2.56
CA HIS A 180 -16.82 -18.67 -1.71
C HIS A 180 -18.03 -19.23 -2.46
N ILE A 181 -18.25 -18.84 -3.71
CA ILE A 181 -19.40 -19.29 -4.51
C ILE A 181 -19.25 -20.76 -4.93
N GLU A 182 -18.04 -21.17 -5.32
CA GLU A 182 -17.73 -22.53 -5.78
C GLU A 182 -17.83 -23.60 -4.69
N GLY A 183 -17.88 -23.23 -3.41
CA GLY A 183 -18.15 -24.18 -2.32
C GLY A 183 -19.48 -24.93 -2.48
N TYR A 184 -20.36 -24.47 -3.38
CA TYR A 184 -21.65 -25.08 -3.69
C TYR A 184 -21.86 -25.50 -5.15
N THR A 185 -20.97 -25.15 -6.09
CA THR A 185 -21.21 -25.39 -7.52
C THR A 185 -19.96 -25.90 -8.26
N ILE A 186 -20.18 -26.92 -9.08
CA ILE A 186 -19.19 -27.75 -9.78
C ILE A 186 -18.49 -27.00 -10.95
N MET A 187 -17.15 -27.11 -11.01
CA MET A 187 -16.21 -26.95 -12.16
C MET A 187 -15.92 -25.56 -12.81
N VAL A 188 -15.51 -24.53 -12.07
CA VAL A 188 -14.57 -23.56 -12.67
C VAL A 188 -13.14 -24.01 -12.30
N PRO A 189 -12.25 -24.22 -13.28
CA PRO A 189 -10.86 -24.56 -12.99
C PRO A 189 -10.21 -23.40 -12.23
N ARG A 190 -9.92 -23.61 -10.95
CA ARG A 190 -9.14 -22.67 -10.15
C ARG A 190 -7.76 -22.50 -10.77
N ARG A 191 -7.17 -21.31 -10.62
CA ARG A 191 -5.75 -21.12 -10.91
C ARG A 191 -4.97 -22.12 -10.06
N GLY A 192 -4.12 -22.92 -10.71
CA GLY A 192 -3.22 -23.81 -9.98
C GLY A 192 -2.25 -22.97 -9.15
N PHE A 193 -1.64 -23.56 -8.12
CA PHE A 193 -0.61 -22.85 -7.35
C PHE A 193 0.54 -22.35 -8.26
N VAL A 194 0.85 -23.11 -9.32
CA VAL A 194 1.82 -22.73 -10.36
C VAL A 194 1.40 -21.45 -11.09
N ASP A 195 0.12 -21.28 -11.41
CA ASP A 195 -0.38 -20.08 -12.09
C ASP A 195 -0.34 -18.86 -11.17
N ALA A 196 -0.65 -19.05 -9.88
CA ALA A 196 -0.46 -18.01 -8.87
C ALA A 196 1.02 -17.59 -8.78
N CYS A 197 1.96 -18.55 -8.80
CA CYS A 197 3.39 -18.25 -8.85
C CYS A 197 3.77 -17.47 -10.12
N ARG A 198 3.26 -17.85 -11.30
CA ARG A 198 3.51 -17.12 -12.57
C ARG A 198 2.97 -15.69 -12.53
N TYR A 199 1.78 -15.51 -11.95
CA TYR A 199 1.16 -14.19 -11.85
C TYR A 199 1.98 -13.25 -10.97
N VAL A 200 2.37 -13.73 -9.77
CA VAL A 200 3.22 -12.98 -8.82
C VAL A 200 4.62 -12.76 -9.37
N TRP A 201 5.18 -13.74 -10.07
CA TRP A 201 6.44 -13.57 -10.80
C TRP A 201 6.36 -12.41 -11.77
N THR A 202 5.29 -12.36 -12.59
CA THR A 202 5.07 -11.30 -13.58
C THR A 202 4.91 -9.95 -12.91
N LEU A 203 4.17 -9.88 -11.80
CA LEU A 203 4.03 -8.69 -10.97
C LEU A 203 5.40 -8.15 -10.51
N LEU A 204 6.22 -9.00 -9.89
CA LEU A 204 7.53 -8.57 -9.40
C LEU A 204 8.50 -8.25 -10.52
N ALA A 205 8.51 -9.02 -11.60
CA ALA A 205 9.41 -8.80 -12.74
C ALA A 205 9.12 -7.46 -13.44
N GLN A 206 7.85 -7.04 -13.51
CA GLN A 206 7.47 -5.77 -14.12
C GLN A 206 7.70 -4.57 -13.19
N LEU A 207 7.40 -4.72 -11.89
CA LEU A 207 7.47 -3.59 -10.94
C LEU A 207 8.84 -3.39 -10.29
N ALA A 208 9.67 -4.43 -10.14
CA ALA A 208 10.98 -4.29 -9.50
C ALA A 208 11.88 -3.25 -10.22
N PRO A 209 12.00 -3.22 -11.56
CA PRO A 209 12.77 -2.18 -12.25
C PRO A 209 12.19 -0.76 -12.05
N ALA A 210 10.86 -0.63 -12.02
CA ALA A 210 10.22 0.66 -11.78
C ALA A 210 10.47 1.16 -10.34
N LEU A 211 10.38 0.25 -9.36
CA LEU A 211 10.65 0.56 -7.96
C LEU A 211 12.14 0.79 -7.69
N GLU A 212 13.04 0.14 -8.43
CA GLU A 212 14.47 0.45 -8.42
C GLU A 212 14.70 1.91 -8.80
N HIS A 213 14.11 2.34 -9.92
CA HIS A 213 14.21 3.72 -10.39
C HIS A 213 13.61 4.71 -9.39
N ILE A 214 12.43 4.42 -8.83
CA ILE A 214 11.79 5.26 -7.81
C ILE A 214 12.67 5.36 -6.56
N SER A 215 13.18 4.24 -6.05
CA SER A 215 13.92 4.14 -4.79
C SER A 215 15.21 4.95 -4.74
N ALA A 216 15.78 5.26 -5.91
CA ALA A 216 16.93 6.14 -6.02
C ALA A 216 16.65 7.55 -5.51
N ARG A 217 15.37 7.94 -5.38
CA ARG A 217 14.95 9.33 -5.16
C ARG A 217 13.83 9.48 -4.16
N ALA A 218 12.92 8.51 -4.08
CA ALA A 218 11.87 8.53 -3.09
C ALA A 218 11.54 7.14 -2.53
N PHE A 219 11.03 7.15 -1.31
CA PHE A 219 10.24 6.04 -0.78
C PHE A 219 8.77 6.31 -1.03
N HIS A 220 8.05 5.34 -1.57
CA HIS A 220 6.61 5.40 -1.82
C HIS A 220 5.80 5.29 -0.53
N ARG A 221 6.21 4.43 0.41
CA ARG A 221 5.63 4.19 1.75
C ARG A 221 4.18 3.67 1.80
N ASP A 222 3.55 3.42 0.67
CA ASP A 222 2.17 2.91 0.60
C ASP A 222 1.99 1.90 -0.54
N ILE A 223 2.97 1.00 -0.70
CA ILE A 223 2.88 -0.07 -1.69
C ILE A 223 1.88 -1.12 -1.19
N THR A 224 0.70 -1.10 -1.77
CA THR A 224 -0.42 -2.00 -1.45
C THR A 224 -1.14 -2.45 -2.73
N PRO A 225 -1.96 -3.52 -2.71
CA PRO A 225 -2.77 -3.91 -3.86
C PRO A 225 -3.75 -2.82 -4.35
N ARG A 226 -4.09 -1.83 -3.53
CA ARG A 226 -4.93 -0.69 -3.95
C ARG A 226 -4.19 0.29 -4.85
N ASN A 227 -2.88 0.41 -4.63
CA ASN A 227 -2.00 1.33 -5.36
C ASN A 227 -1.22 0.64 -6.49
N ILE A 228 -1.55 -0.63 -6.78
CA ILE A 228 -1.06 -1.35 -7.95
C ILE A 228 -2.22 -1.58 -8.89
N LEU A 229 -2.14 -1.06 -10.11
CA LEU A 229 -3.10 -1.34 -11.17
C LEU A 229 -2.68 -2.58 -11.95
N VAL A 230 -3.65 -3.37 -12.40
CA VAL A 230 -3.45 -4.49 -13.30
C VAL A 230 -4.39 -4.38 -14.51
N ASP A 231 -3.80 -4.46 -15.69
CA ASP A 231 -4.49 -4.57 -16.97
C ASP A 231 -4.35 -6.01 -17.49
N GLU A 232 -5.44 -6.76 -17.43
CA GLU A 232 -5.52 -8.15 -17.91
C GLU A 232 -5.64 -8.19 -19.44
N CYS A 233 -4.51 -7.97 -20.11
CA CYS A 233 -4.39 -8.03 -21.57
C CYS A 233 -4.28 -9.48 -22.10
N ALA A 234 -4.50 -9.65 -23.42
CA ALA A 234 -4.32 -10.94 -24.10
C ALA A 234 -2.91 -11.54 -23.97
N ASN A 235 -1.89 -10.68 -23.77
CA ASN A 235 -0.49 -11.08 -23.60
C ASN A 235 -0.11 -11.37 -22.14
N GLY A 236 -1.09 -11.41 -21.23
CA GLY A 236 -0.89 -11.56 -19.80
C GLY A 236 -1.07 -10.26 -19.02
N PRO A 237 -1.00 -10.32 -17.68
CA PRO A 237 -1.24 -9.17 -16.83
C PRO A 237 -0.12 -8.15 -16.95
N SER A 238 -0.53 -6.89 -16.96
CA SER A 238 0.33 -5.71 -17.07
C SER A 238 0.12 -4.86 -15.82
N PHE A 239 1.14 -4.73 -14.98
CA PHE A 239 1.03 -4.08 -13.67
C PHE A 239 1.57 -2.66 -13.71
N GLY A 240 1.05 -1.74 -12.91
CA GLY A 240 1.65 -0.42 -12.72
C GLY A 240 1.41 0.06 -11.30
N ILE A 241 2.22 0.99 -10.81
CA ILE A 241 2.11 1.57 -9.48
C ILE A 241 1.63 3.02 -9.57
N VAL A 242 0.73 3.39 -8.66
CA VAL A 242 0.07 4.71 -8.61
C VAL A 242 0.02 5.24 -7.18
N ASP A 243 -0.39 6.50 -7.05
CA ASP A 243 -0.58 7.23 -5.78
C ASP A 243 0.70 7.47 -4.96
N PHE A 244 1.35 8.61 -5.23
CA PHE A 244 2.56 9.03 -4.53
C PHE A 244 2.27 10.07 -3.44
N GLY A 245 1.02 10.17 -2.96
CA GLY A 245 0.62 11.15 -1.95
C GLY A 245 1.34 11.01 -0.60
N LEU A 246 1.93 9.84 -0.33
CA LEU A 246 2.73 9.55 0.87
C LEU A 246 4.23 9.43 0.60
N ALA A 247 4.66 9.69 -0.64
CA ALA A 247 6.06 9.55 -1.02
C ALA A 247 6.92 10.62 -0.35
N VAL A 248 8.15 10.25 -0.03
CA VAL A 248 9.14 11.12 0.61
C VAL A 248 10.48 11.00 -0.09
N ASP A 249 11.23 12.09 -0.15
CA ASP A 249 12.58 12.10 -0.71
C ASP A 249 13.52 11.15 0.07
N THR A 250 14.30 10.36 -0.66
CA THR A 250 15.19 9.32 -0.09
C THR A 250 16.28 9.91 0.78
N GLU A 251 16.94 11.01 0.36
CA GLU A 251 18.03 11.63 1.12
C GLU A 251 17.49 12.26 2.41
N ARG A 252 16.36 12.96 2.31
CA ARG A 252 15.67 13.53 3.46
C ARG A 252 15.20 12.46 4.43
N TRP A 253 14.65 11.35 3.92
CA TRP A 253 14.20 10.24 4.74
C TRP A 253 15.35 9.59 5.50
N GLN A 254 16.48 9.35 4.85
CA GLN A 254 17.63 8.71 5.48
C GLN A 254 18.29 9.60 6.55
N THR A 255 18.28 10.92 6.34
CA THR A 255 18.88 11.89 7.27
C THR A 255 17.96 12.29 8.43
N ASP A 256 16.66 12.36 8.20
CA ASP A 256 15.67 12.81 9.19
C ASP A 256 14.36 11.98 9.10
N ALA A 257 14.50 10.67 9.29
CA ALA A 257 13.36 9.75 9.37
C ALA A 257 12.41 10.09 10.54
N SER A 258 12.90 10.84 11.54
CA SER A 258 12.14 11.27 12.71
C SER A 258 11.10 12.35 12.43
N ALA A 259 11.32 13.20 11.43
CA ALA A 259 10.43 14.33 11.16
C ALA A 259 9.18 13.96 10.35
N SER A 260 9.04 12.70 9.92
CA SER A 260 7.94 12.30 9.05
C SER A 260 7.00 11.32 9.74
N ASP A 261 5.71 11.63 9.67
CA ASP A 261 4.66 10.75 10.15
C ASP A 261 4.70 9.40 9.42
N ILE A 262 4.50 8.33 10.18
CA ILE A 262 4.29 7.00 9.61
C ILE A 262 3.02 7.04 8.76
N GLY A 263 3.14 6.67 7.49
CA GLY A 263 2.03 6.64 6.55
C GLY A 263 1.78 5.23 6.02
N GLY A 264 0.65 5.11 5.33
CA GLY A 264 0.27 3.90 4.58
C GLY A 264 -0.51 2.89 5.42
N ASP A 265 -0.81 1.76 4.78
CA ASP A 265 -1.55 0.67 5.41
C ASP A 265 -0.65 -0.19 6.32
N GLY A 266 -0.99 -0.24 7.61
CA GLY A 266 -0.25 -1.00 8.63
C GLY A 266 -0.16 -2.51 8.39
N HIS A 267 -1.01 -3.10 7.56
CA HIS A 267 -0.85 -4.50 7.15
C HIS A 267 0.47 -4.75 6.40
N TYR A 268 1.06 -3.72 5.81
CA TYR A 268 2.27 -3.79 4.99
C TYR A 268 3.49 -3.18 5.68
N TRP A 269 3.35 -2.74 6.92
CA TRP A 269 4.43 -2.17 7.70
C TRP A 269 5.42 -3.25 8.18
N PRO A 270 6.74 -3.01 8.07
CA PRO A 270 7.73 -3.86 8.72
C PRO A 270 7.71 -3.69 10.23
N ALA A 271 8.43 -4.58 10.94
CA ALA A 271 8.56 -4.50 12.39
C ALA A 271 9.11 -3.14 12.86
N SER A 272 10.03 -2.54 12.11
CA SER A 272 10.57 -1.22 12.41
C SER A 272 9.51 -0.10 12.39
N ALA A 273 8.56 -0.12 11.46
CA ALA A 273 7.48 0.87 11.42
C ALA A 273 6.51 0.69 12.60
N TRP A 274 6.22 -0.55 13.02
CA TRP A 274 5.47 -0.81 14.24
C TRP A 274 6.19 -0.35 15.51
N LEU A 275 7.53 -0.40 15.54
CA LEU A 275 8.33 0.13 16.64
C LEU A 275 8.20 1.67 16.69
N VAL A 276 8.37 2.35 15.56
CA VAL A 276 8.19 3.81 15.47
C VAL A 276 6.78 4.21 15.86
N PHE A 277 5.77 3.42 15.50
CA PHE A 277 4.38 3.70 15.87
C PHE A 277 4.20 3.71 17.39
N GLY A 278 4.67 2.67 18.09
CA GLY A 278 4.49 2.54 19.54
C GLY A 278 5.41 3.45 20.36
N HIS A 279 6.68 3.57 19.96
CA HIS A 279 7.74 4.18 20.78
C HIS A 279 8.31 5.49 20.21
N GLY A 280 7.88 5.91 19.02
CA GLY A 280 8.48 7.02 18.30
C GLY A 280 9.79 6.63 17.60
N SER A 281 10.29 7.53 16.75
CA SER A 281 11.48 7.29 15.92
C SER A 281 12.78 7.18 16.72
N GLN A 282 12.85 7.82 17.88
CA GLN A 282 14.03 7.79 18.76
C GLN A 282 14.37 6.36 19.23
N ALA A 283 13.36 5.50 19.38
CA ALA A 283 13.57 4.10 19.76
C ALA A 283 14.38 3.30 18.72
N LEU A 284 14.48 3.77 17.47
CA LEU A 284 15.31 3.11 16.46
C LEU A 284 16.80 3.17 16.81
N GLU A 285 17.25 4.19 17.56
CA GLU A 285 18.65 4.35 17.95
C GLU A 285 19.16 3.18 18.82
N GLU A 286 18.25 2.56 19.58
CA GLU A 286 18.53 1.39 20.42
C GLU A 286 18.53 0.07 19.61
N HIS A 287 18.08 0.11 18.36
CA HIS A 287 17.87 -1.06 17.51
C HIS A 287 18.44 -0.85 16.08
N PRO A 288 19.76 -0.93 15.88
CA PRO A 288 20.40 -0.62 14.58
C PRO A 288 19.84 -1.40 13.38
N ALA A 289 19.43 -2.66 13.59
CA ALA A 289 18.82 -3.47 12.54
C ALA A 289 17.42 -2.97 12.13
N LEU A 290 16.63 -2.50 13.09
CA LEU A 290 15.30 -1.91 12.83
C LEU A 290 15.44 -0.51 12.25
N GLN A 291 16.43 0.27 12.69
CA GLN A 291 16.77 1.57 12.09
C GLN A 291 17.09 1.41 10.60
N GLN A 292 17.98 0.48 10.26
CA GLN A 292 18.32 0.18 8.88
C GLN A 292 17.09 -0.28 8.07
N GLU A 293 16.24 -1.13 8.66
CA GLU A 293 14.99 -1.57 8.03
C GLU A 293 14.04 -0.41 7.73
N TYR A 294 13.88 0.51 8.68
CA TYR A 294 13.03 1.70 8.52
C TYR A 294 13.57 2.68 7.49
N GLN A 295 14.90 2.86 7.43
CA GLN A 295 15.52 3.85 6.55
C GLN A 295 15.66 3.36 5.11
N LEU A 296 15.79 2.06 4.88
CA LEU A 296 16.20 1.54 3.57
C LEU A 296 15.19 0.56 2.95
N TYR A 297 14.36 -0.12 3.73
CA TYR A 297 13.65 -1.31 3.27
C TYR A 297 12.12 -1.25 3.35
N LEU A 298 11.53 -0.07 3.60
CA LEU A 298 10.06 0.06 3.70
C LEU A 298 9.34 -0.44 2.45
N ASP A 299 9.66 0.12 1.29
CA ASP A 299 9.01 -0.21 0.02
C ASP A 299 9.30 -1.66 -0.40
N LEU A 300 10.54 -2.09 -0.20
CA LEU A 300 10.97 -3.45 -0.51
C LEU A 300 10.18 -4.47 0.33
N HIS A 301 9.98 -4.19 1.61
CA HIS A 301 9.14 -5.00 2.51
C HIS A 301 7.67 -4.98 2.09
N ALA A 302 7.09 -3.79 1.90
CA ALA A 302 5.69 -3.62 1.54
C ALA A 302 5.35 -4.32 0.22
N MET A 303 6.24 -4.26 -0.78
CA MET A 303 6.09 -5.02 -2.03
C MET A 303 6.17 -6.54 -1.81
N GLY A 304 7.08 -7.00 -0.94
CA GLY A 304 7.18 -8.41 -0.56
C GLY A 304 5.88 -8.95 0.06
N ILE A 305 5.29 -8.21 1.02
CA ILE A 305 4.01 -8.56 1.64
C ILE A 305 2.86 -8.48 0.63
N THR A 306 2.83 -7.46 -0.24
CA THR A 306 1.84 -7.31 -1.31
C THR A 306 1.86 -8.48 -2.29
N ALA A 307 3.04 -8.87 -2.77
CA ALA A 307 3.19 -10.01 -3.66
C ALA A 307 2.88 -11.34 -2.95
N LEU A 308 3.19 -11.48 -1.66
CA LEU A 308 2.87 -12.68 -0.89
C LEU A 308 1.37 -12.81 -0.66
N ARG A 309 0.67 -11.69 -0.37
CA ARG A 309 -0.80 -11.65 -0.32
C ARG A 309 -1.40 -12.12 -1.64
N CYS A 310 -0.91 -11.58 -2.76
CA CYS A 310 -1.33 -11.98 -4.09
C CYS A 310 -1.15 -13.49 -4.30
N LEU A 311 -0.01 -14.06 -3.89
CA LEU A 311 0.22 -15.50 -3.97
C LEU A 311 -0.79 -16.30 -3.14
N MET A 312 -1.01 -15.91 -1.88
CA MET A 312 -1.87 -16.64 -0.94
C MET A 312 -3.35 -16.55 -1.31
N GLU A 313 -3.79 -15.44 -1.89
CA GLU A 313 -5.18 -15.26 -2.31
C GLU A 313 -5.49 -15.88 -3.67
N MET A 314 -4.52 -15.95 -4.59
CA MET A 314 -4.71 -16.63 -5.88
C MET A 314 -4.46 -18.15 -5.80
N ALA A 315 -3.78 -18.62 -4.76
CA ALA A 315 -3.51 -20.05 -4.60
C ALA A 315 -4.80 -20.84 -4.27
N PRO A 316 -4.88 -22.12 -4.71
CA PRO A 316 -5.98 -22.99 -4.34
C PRO A 316 -5.96 -23.29 -2.84
N ASP A 317 -7.11 -23.70 -2.30
CA ASP A 317 -7.20 -24.15 -0.91
C ASP A 317 -6.37 -25.43 -0.70
N PHE A 318 -5.26 -25.31 0.01
CA PHE A 318 -4.32 -26.39 0.28
C PHE A 318 -4.86 -27.51 1.17
N ASN A 319 -6.04 -27.34 1.76
CA ASN A 319 -6.71 -28.42 2.48
C ASN A 319 -7.38 -29.41 1.53
N GLN A 320 -7.59 -29.03 0.27
CA GLN A 320 -8.09 -29.93 -0.76
C GLN A 320 -6.90 -30.70 -1.36
N HIS A 321 -7.05 -32.02 -1.53
CA HIS A 321 -5.99 -32.84 -2.09
C HIS A 321 -5.73 -32.46 -3.56
N ASP A 322 -4.70 -31.64 -3.79
CA ASP A 322 -4.12 -31.46 -5.12
C ASP A 322 -3.12 -32.60 -5.39
N PRO A 323 -3.43 -33.56 -6.28
CA PRO A 323 -2.53 -34.66 -6.60
C PRO A 323 -1.27 -34.21 -7.36
N SER A 324 -1.26 -33.00 -7.93
CA SER A 324 -0.13 -32.49 -8.73
C SER A 324 1.05 -31.96 -7.90
N VAL A 325 0.85 -31.73 -6.60
CA VAL A 325 1.90 -31.19 -5.73
C VAL A 325 2.52 -32.33 -4.91
N GLY A 326 3.82 -32.56 -5.12
CA GLY A 326 4.62 -33.51 -4.34
C GLY A 326 4.51 -33.31 -2.83
N SER A 327 4.67 -34.40 -2.07
CA SER A 327 4.42 -34.43 -0.62
C SER A 327 5.24 -33.39 0.16
N ARG A 328 6.51 -33.18 -0.20
CA ARG A 328 7.38 -32.17 0.42
C ARG A 328 6.92 -30.75 0.13
N SER A 329 6.63 -30.43 -1.12
CA SER A 329 6.11 -29.12 -1.54
C SER A 329 4.79 -28.81 -0.84
N ARG A 330 3.90 -29.80 -0.69
CA ARG A 330 2.64 -29.66 0.03
C ARG A 330 2.85 -29.32 1.51
N LEU A 331 3.81 -29.98 2.18
CA LEU A 331 4.14 -29.67 3.57
C LEU A 331 4.71 -28.25 3.72
N ALA A 332 5.61 -27.85 2.83
CA ALA A 332 6.18 -26.50 2.84
C ALA A 332 5.12 -25.42 2.57
N LEU A 333 4.21 -25.66 1.61
CA LEU A 333 3.07 -24.78 1.34
C LEU A 333 2.13 -24.66 2.52
N ARG A 334 1.83 -25.77 3.20
CA ARG A 334 1.03 -25.75 4.42
C ARG A 334 1.72 -24.94 5.52
N ALA A 335 3.03 -25.08 5.69
CA ALA A 335 3.80 -24.27 6.64
C ALA A 335 3.72 -22.78 6.30
N LEU A 336 3.82 -22.43 5.02
CA LEU A 336 3.69 -21.04 4.54
C LEU A 336 2.29 -20.50 4.82
N HIS A 337 1.24 -21.26 4.52
CA HIS A 337 -0.15 -20.85 4.76
C HIS A 337 -0.44 -20.65 6.25
N ILE A 338 0.09 -21.50 7.14
CA ILE A 338 -0.04 -21.33 8.59
C ILE A 338 0.67 -20.04 9.04
N ALA A 339 1.91 -19.83 8.60
CA ALA A 339 2.67 -18.62 8.95
C ALA A 339 2.00 -17.36 8.41
N TRP A 340 1.46 -17.39 7.19
CA TRP A 340 0.70 -16.31 6.58
C TRP A 340 -0.55 -15.96 7.36
N ASN A 341 -1.40 -16.93 7.67
CA ASN A 341 -2.64 -16.67 8.41
C ASN A 341 -2.37 -16.10 9.80
N ARG A 342 -1.29 -16.55 10.44
CA ARG A 342 -0.85 -15.99 11.72
C ARG A 342 -0.44 -14.53 11.57
N TYR A 343 0.51 -14.24 10.68
CA TYR A 343 0.95 -12.87 10.41
C TYR A 343 -0.22 -11.96 10.06
N TRP A 344 -1.00 -12.34 9.03
CA TRP A 344 -2.10 -11.53 8.51
C TRP A 344 -3.18 -11.29 9.57
N GLY A 345 -3.52 -12.33 10.34
CA GLY A 345 -4.48 -12.22 11.44
C GLY A 345 -4.01 -11.26 12.54
N ASP A 346 -2.73 -11.33 12.92
CA ASP A 346 -2.16 -10.44 13.93
C ASP A 346 -2.05 -8.99 13.43
N VAL A 347 -1.52 -8.73 12.23
CA VAL A 347 -1.45 -7.36 11.69
C VAL A 347 -2.83 -6.77 11.41
N THR A 348 -3.83 -7.56 11.01
CA THR A 348 -5.21 -7.08 10.88
C THR A 348 -5.76 -6.62 12.23
N ARG A 349 -5.52 -7.40 13.30
CA ARG A 349 -5.94 -7.06 14.66
C ARG A 349 -5.26 -5.80 15.19
N PHE A 350 -4.01 -5.56 14.80
CA PHE A 350 -3.27 -4.35 15.17
C PHE A 350 -3.63 -3.15 14.29
N TRP A 351 -3.95 -3.35 13.02
CA TRP A 351 -4.28 -2.24 12.14
C TRP A 351 -5.69 -1.69 12.39
N GLN A 352 -6.67 -2.55 12.68
CA GLN A 352 -8.06 -2.11 12.84
C GLN A 352 -8.24 -0.99 13.88
N PRO A 353 -7.64 -1.05 15.09
CA PRO A 353 -7.76 0.04 16.05
C PRO A 353 -7.05 1.33 15.61
N VAL A 354 -5.90 1.20 14.93
CA VAL A 354 -5.14 2.35 14.39
C VAL A 354 -6.02 3.08 13.38
N TYR A 355 -6.58 2.32 12.46
CA TYR A 355 -7.51 2.79 11.46
C TYR A 355 -8.78 3.44 12.06
N ASP A 356 -9.39 2.81 13.07
CA ASP A 356 -10.57 3.35 13.74
C ASP A 356 -10.26 4.66 14.47
N ALA A 357 -9.09 4.76 15.11
CA ALA A 357 -8.62 5.99 15.76
C ALA A 357 -8.43 7.12 14.74
N PHE A 358 -7.82 6.82 13.59
CA PHE A 358 -7.69 7.77 12.48
C PHE A 358 -9.05 8.25 11.99
N ARG A 359 -10.02 7.35 11.75
CA ARG A 359 -11.36 7.72 11.30
C ARG A 359 -12.11 8.63 12.28
N ARG A 360 -11.92 8.44 13.59
CA ARG A 360 -12.62 9.20 14.63
C ARG A 360 -11.99 10.57 14.91
N CYS A 361 -10.83 10.88 14.33
CA CYS A 361 -10.10 12.13 14.56
C CYS A 361 -9.80 12.43 16.04
N SER A 362 -9.71 11.41 16.90
CA SER A 362 -9.51 11.61 18.34
C SER A 362 -8.03 11.53 18.70
N ALA A 363 -7.40 12.68 18.93
CA ALA A 363 -5.99 12.80 19.36
C ALA A 363 -5.66 11.88 20.55
N ASP A 364 -6.47 11.96 21.60
CA ASP A 364 -6.26 11.23 22.85
C ASP A 364 -6.32 9.71 22.65
N GLY A 365 -7.18 9.25 21.73
CA GLY A 365 -7.30 7.83 21.39
C GLY A 365 -6.05 7.29 20.70
N PHE A 366 -5.37 8.12 19.92
CA PHE A 366 -4.18 7.71 19.18
C PHE A 366 -2.97 7.54 20.11
N GLU A 367 -2.74 8.48 21.02
CA GLU A 367 -1.63 8.38 21.99
C GLU A 367 -1.83 7.23 22.99
N ALA A 368 -3.07 7.01 23.45
CA ALA A 368 -3.39 5.84 24.28
C ALA A 368 -3.12 4.52 23.55
N LEU A 369 -3.42 4.46 22.25
CA LEU A 369 -3.18 3.28 21.41
C LEU A 369 -1.69 3.02 21.19
N LYS A 370 -0.89 4.07 20.93
CA LYS A 370 0.57 3.95 20.84
C LYS A 370 1.16 3.38 22.12
N ALA A 371 0.74 3.90 23.27
CA ALA A 371 1.17 3.43 24.58
C ALA A 371 0.80 1.95 24.83
N ASP A 372 -0.40 1.51 24.44
CA ASP A 372 -0.79 0.09 24.48
C ASP A 372 0.12 -0.78 23.60
N TYR A 373 0.45 -0.30 22.40
CA TYR A 373 1.22 -1.07 21.42
C TYR A 373 2.68 -1.19 21.83
N ALA A 374 3.22 -0.13 22.43
CA ALA A 374 4.51 -0.13 23.09
C ALA A 374 4.54 -1.14 24.25
N ALA A 375 3.57 -1.08 25.15
CA ALA A 375 3.49 -1.97 26.32
C ALA A 375 3.36 -3.45 25.92
N ARG A 376 2.66 -3.74 24.82
CA ARG A 376 2.47 -5.11 24.30
C ARG A 376 3.62 -5.59 23.42
N GLY A 377 4.57 -4.74 23.08
CA GLY A 377 5.67 -5.08 22.17
C GLY A 377 5.18 -5.54 20.81
N VAL A 378 4.20 -4.84 20.20
CA VAL A 378 3.60 -5.24 18.92
C VAL A 378 4.65 -5.50 17.84
N HIS A 379 5.69 -4.66 17.78
CA HIS A 379 6.80 -4.83 16.85
C HIS A 379 7.56 -6.16 17.03
N HIS A 380 7.66 -6.70 18.25
CA HIS A 380 8.25 -8.02 18.49
C HIS A 380 7.36 -9.16 17.98
N ILE A 381 6.04 -9.04 18.15
CA ILE A 381 5.06 -10.02 17.64
C ILE A 381 5.18 -10.06 16.11
N VAL A 382 5.13 -8.89 15.47
CA VAL A 382 5.27 -8.76 14.01
C VAL A 382 6.62 -9.30 13.53
N SER A 383 7.73 -8.99 14.20
CA SER A 383 9.05 -9.54 13.89
C SER A 383 9.09 -11.08 13.98
N ALA A 384 8.47 -11.66 15.02
CA ALA A 384 8.40 -13.11 15.20
C ALA A 384 7.58 -13.79 14.09
N ASP A 385 6.45 -13.20 13.70
CA ASP A 385 5.60 -13.69 12.62
C ASP A 385 6.32 -13.60 11.27
N LEU A 386 7.02 -12.50 11.00
CA LEU A 386 7.86 -12.34 9.80
C LEU A 386 9.01 -13.35 9.78
N CYS A 387 9.60 -13.70 10.93
CA CYS A 387 10.58 -14.80 11.00
C CYS A 387 9.96 -16.15 10.62
N ALA A 388 8.75 -16.44 11.11
CA ALA A 388 8.04 -17.67 10.77
C ALA A 388 7.70 -17.74 9.28
N LEU A 389 7.22 -16.63 8.70
CA LEU A 389 6.96 -16.49 7.26
C LEU A 389 8.21 -16.77 6.43
N ARG A 390 9.34 -16.13 6.76
CA ARG A 390 10.62 -16.39 6.08
C ARG A 390 11.07 -17.83 6.22
N GLY A 391 10.95 -18.42 7.40
CA GLY A 391 11.28 -19.82 7.64
C GLY A 391 10.50 -20.76 6.72
N ALA A 392 9.20 -20.49 6.55
CA ALA A 392 8.35 -21.24 5.63
C ALA A 392 8.71 -21.00 4.15
N LEU A 393 9.04 -19.76 3.77
CA LEU A 393 9.54 -19.45 2.42
C LEU A 393 10.84 -20.18 2.10
N CYS A 394 11.78 -20.27 3.06
CA CYS A 394 13.00 -21.06 2.90
C CYS A 394 12.70 -22.55 2.68
N GLN A 395 11.76 -23.13 3.43
CA GLN A 395 11.34 -24.52 3.24
C GLN A 395 10.72 -24.72 1.85
N LEU A 396 9.90 -23.78 1.38
CA LEU A 396 9.28 -23.84 0.07
C LEU A 396 10.31 -23.72 -1.05
N ARG A 397 11.31 -22.84 -0.91
CA ARG A 397 12.43 -22.75 -1.85
C ARG A 397 13.20 -24.08 -1.95
N GLN A 398 13.52 -24.70 -0.81
CA GLN A 398 14.18 -26.01 -0.77
C GLN A 398 13.32 -27.12 -1.38
N ALA A 399 12.01 -27.07 -1.17
CA ALA A 399 11.08 -28.00 -1.82
C ALA A 399 11.11 -27.82 -3.35
N CYS A 400 11.11 -26.58 -3.85
CA CYS A 400 11.20 -26.30 -5.30
C CYS A 400 12.53 -26.74 -5.92
N GLU A 401 13.63 -26.69 -5.17
CA GLU A 401 14.94 -27.17 -5.61
C GLU A 401 14.99 -28.71 -5.75
N SER A 402 14.24 -29.42 -4.91
CA SER A 402 14.15 -30.88 -4.93
C SER A 402 12.94 -31.44 -5.67
N ALA A 403 12.11 -30.56 -6.23
CA ALA A 403 10.89 -30.89 -6.94
C ALA A 403 11.20 -31.51 -8.32
N GLY A 404 10.47 -32.57 -8.68
CA GLY A 404 10.55 -33.14 -10.01
C GLY A 404 9.87 -32.24 -11.05
N PRO A 405 10.13 -32.42 -12.36
CA PRO A 405 9.43 -31.69 -13.42
C PRO A 405 7.90 -31.78 -13.33
N GLU A 406 7.39 -32.89 -12.78
CA GLU A 406 5.97 -33.17 -12.56
C GLU A 406 5.31 -32.31 -11.46
N ASP A 407 6.09 -31.79 -10.51
CA ASP A 407 5.56 -31.02 -9.37
C ASP A 407 5.15 -29.59 -9.77
N GLY A 408 5.43 -29.17 -11.01
CA GLY A 408 5.10 -27.84 -11.55
C GLY A 408 5.83 -26.65 -10.90
N LEU A 409 6.57 -26.89 -9.82
CA LEU A 409 7.31 -25.91 -9.04
C LEU A 409 8.77 -25.74 -9.46
N ALA A 410 9.26 -26.64 -10.33
CA ALA A 410 10.58 -26.52 -10.91
C ALA A 410 10.72 -25.17 -11.64
N GLY A 411 11.68 -24.35 -11.21
CA GLY A 411 11.98 -23.06 -11.81
C GLY A 411 11.48 -21.84 -11.03
N PHE A 412 10.73 -22.02 -9.94
CA PHE A 412 10.28 -20.90 -9.09
C PHE A 412 11.22 -20.61 -7.91
N GLN A 413 12.42 -21.20 -7.86
CA GLN A 413 13.36 -20.94 -6.76
C GLN A 413 13.72 -19.45 -6.66
N GLY A 414 13.91 -18.77 -7.80
CA GLY A 414 14.17 -17.34 -7.85
C GLY A 414 13.03 -16.48 -7.27
N LEU A 415 11.77 -16.93 -7.40
CA LEU A 415 10.62 -16.22 -6.80
C LEU A 415 10.69 -16.24 -5.27
N PHE A 416 10.96 -17.42 -4.71
CA PHE A 416 11.02 -17.59 -3.27
C PHE A 416 12.27 -16.95 -2.67
N GLU A 417 13.40 -16.95 -3.39
CA GLU A 417 14.57 -16.14 -3.02
C GLU A 417 14.25 -14.64 -3.04
N ALA A 418 13.52 -14.14 -4.04
CA ALA A 418 13.05 -12.75 -4.06
C ALA A 418 12.17 -12.43 -2.84
N PHE A 419 11.21 -13.30 -2.47
CA PHE A 419 10.43 -13.12 -1.24
C PHE A 419 11.30 -13.11 0.02
N ILE A 420 12.29 -14.01 0.11
CA ILE A 420 13.24 -14.07 1.22
C ILE A 420 14.12 -12.79 1.26
N LEU A 421 14.39 -12.12 0.14
CA LEU A 421 15.06 -10.82 0.16
C LEU A 421 14.13 -9.72 0.70
N MET A 422 12.88 -9.69 0.21
CA MET A 422 11.91 -8.62 0.45
C MET A 422 11.27 -8.64 1.85
N VAL A 423 10.85 -9.80 2.35
CA VAL A 423 10.11 -9.90 3.63
C VAL A 423 11.07 -9.79 4.81
N ARG A 424 11.40 -8.58 5.26
CA ARG A 424 12.39 -8.33 6.34
C ARG A 424 11.79 -8.49 7.74
N PRO A 425 12.45 -9.19 8.69
CA PRO A 425 11.94 -9.40 10.05
C PRO A 425 12.59 -8.48 11.10
N GLY A 426 13.31 -7.43 10.68
CA GLY A 426 13.97 -6.51 11.61
C GLY A 426 15.23 -7.04 12.32
N LYS A 427 15.92 -8.02 11.72
CA LYS A 427 17.15 -8.62 12.28
C LYS A 427 18.37 -8.25 11.47
N SER A 428 19.51 -8.08 12.13
CA SER A 428 20.78 -7.80 11.46
C SER A 428 21.15 -8.93 10.50
N ARG A 429 21.53 -8.57 9.28
CA ARG A 429 22.02 -9.51 8.27
C ARG A 429 23.16 -8.86 7.50
N ALA A 430 24.04 -9.70 6.98
CA ALA A 430 25.15 -9.25 6.14
C ALA A 430 24.67 -8.81 4.74
N ASP A 431 23.51 -9.29 4.28
CA ASP A 431 22.94 -8.91 2.99
C ASP A 431 22.14 -7.61 3.09
N ILE A 432 22.51 -6.65 2.22
CA ILE A 432 21.79 -5.41 1.94
C ILE A 432 20.93 -5.68 0.70
N PRO A 433 19.63 -5.98 0.85
CA PRO A 433 18.79 -6.27 -0.30
C PRO A 433 18.58 -5.00 -1.12
N THR A 434 18.71 -5.13 -2.44
CA THR A 434 18.36 -4.10 -3.41
C THR A 434 17.30 -4.61 -4.40
N TRP A 435 16.62 -3.70 -5.10
CA TRP A 435 15.75 -4.07 -6.21
C TRP A 435 16.50 -4.80 -7.32
N GLN A 436 17.76 -4.44 -7.56
CA GLN A 436 18.64 -5.17 -8.48
C GLN A 436 18.83 -6.63 -8.04
N ASN A 437 18.96 -6.91 -6.74
CA ASN A 437 19.03 -8.29 -6.25
C ASN A 437 17.73 -9.04 -6.52
N VAL A 438 16.57 -8.42 -6.26
CA VAL A 438 15.25 -9.00 -6.55
C VAL A 438 15.14 -9.33 -8.05
N HIS A 439 15.44 -8.37 -8.92
CA HIS A 439 15.42 -8.56 -10.37
C HIS A 439 16.40 -9.66 -10.83
N SER A 440 17.59 -9.74 -10.21
CA SER A 440 18.58 -10.78 -10.51
C SER A 440 18.08 -12.18 -10.13
N GLN A 441 17.41 -12.32 -8.98
CA GLN A 441 16.81 -13.59 -8.58
C GLN A 441 15.76 -14.05 -9.59
N LEU A 442 14.89 -13.14 -10.03
CA LEU A 442 13.89 -13.42 -11.05
C LEU A 442 14.54 -13.71 -12.42
N SER A 443 15.63 -13.04 -12.78
CA SER A 443 16.25 -13.26 -14.10
C SER A 443 17.05 -14.56 -14.21
N SER A 444 17.59 -15.05 -13.09
CA SER A 444 18.51 -16.20 -13.05
C SER A 444 17.87 -17.54 -13.45
N VAL A 445 16.56 -17.71 -13.21
CA VAL A 445 15.85 -18.96 -13.48
C VAL A 445 14.52 -18.63 -14.12
N ARG A 446 14.46 -18.64 -15.46
CA ARG A 446 13.17 -18.52 -16.13
C ARG A 446 12.37 -19.81 -15.94
N PRO A 447 11.13 -19.76 -15.42
CA PRO A 447 10.30 -20.95 -15.30
C PRO A 447 10.15 -21.61 -16.68
N THR A 448 10.51 -22.89 -16.76
CA THR A 448 10.39 -23.65 -18.01
C THR A 448 8.92 -23.65 -18.47
N GLY A 449 8.69 -23.25 -19.73
CA GLY A 449 7.34 -23.08 -20.28
C GLY A 449 6.87 -21.62 -20.38
N VAL A 450 7.57 -20.65 -19.79
CA VAL A 450 7.40 -19.22 -20.12
C VAL A 450 8.28 -18.89 -21.34
N ASN A 451 8.00 -19.52 -22.48
CA ASN A 451 8.56 -19.01 -23.73
C ASN A 451 7.86 -17.67 -23.98
N GLY A 452 8.63 -16.60 -24.21
CA GLY A 452 8.11 -15.26 -24.54
C GLY A 452 7.30 -15.17 -25.84
N GLY A 453 6.88 -16.31 -26.41
CA GLY A 453 5.83 -16.37 -27.41
C GLY A 453 4.49 -16.47 -26.71
N SER A 454 3.79 -15.33 -26.59
CA SER A 454 2.35 -15.18 -26.39
C SER A 454 1.61 -16.48 -26.06
N ALA A 455 1.77 -17.00 -24.84
CA ALA A 455 0.96 -18.11 -24.38
C ALA A 455 -0.44 -17.56 -24.20
N THR A 456 -1.33 -17.85 -25.15
CA THR A 456 -2.76 -17.61 -25.02
C THR A 456 -3.22 -18.32 -23.75
N PHE A 457 -3.40 -17.56 -22.67
CA PHE A 457 -4.14 -18.02 -21.49
C PHE A 457 -5.45 -18.60 -22.02
N GLY A 458 -5.70 -19.87 -21.69
CA GLY A 458 -6.81 -20.63 -22.25
C GLY A 458 -8.11 -19.86 -22.09
N GLN A 459 -8.61 -19.30 -23.18
CA GLN A 459 -10.01 -18.92 -23.28
C GLN A 459 -10.81 -20.20 -23.07
N GLY A 460 -11.39 -20.36 -21.88
CA GLY A 460 -12.51 -21.26 -21.70
C GLY A 460 -13.51 -20.94 -22.80
N GLY A 461 -13.75 -21.91 -23.69
CA GLY A 461 -14.51 -21.71 -24.91
C GLY A 461 -15.85 -21.04 -24.62
N THR A 462 -16.07 -19.87 -25.22
CA THR A 462 -17.39 -19.32 -25.38
C THR A 462 -18.22 -20.32 -26.20
N PRO A 463 -19.35 -20.84 -25.68
CA PRO A 463 -20.22 -21.66 -26.50
C PRO A 463 -20.78 -20.78 -27.63
N ALA A 464 -20.65 -21.27 -28.85
CA ALA A 464 -21.14 -20.63 -30.06
C ALA A 464 -22.57 -20.13 -29.88
N ALA A 465 -22.80 -18.88 -30.31
CA ALA A 465 -24.10 -18.25 -30.38
C ALA A 465 -25.05 -19.07 -31.27
N GLY A 466 -25.77 -20.01 -30.64
CA GLY A 466 -26.88 -20.73 -31.22
C GLY A 466 -28.15 -19.89 -31.16
N ARG A 467 -28.74 -19.66 -32.33
CA ARG A 467 -30.09 -19.13 -32.59
C ARG A 467 -31.11 -19.43 -31.49
N ALA A 468 -31.79 -18.38 -31.03
CA ALA A 468 -32.98 -18.46 -30.20
C ALA A 468 -34.15 -19.16 -30.92
N PRO A 469 -34.92 -20.00 -30.20
CA PRO A 469 -36.34 -20.16 -30.45
C PRO A 469 -37.16 -19.50 -29.34
N GLN A 470 -38.16 -18.75 -29.77
CA GLN A 470 -39.29 -18.32 -28.94
C GLN A 470 -40.08 -19.55 -28.46
N LEU A 471 -40.52 -19.53 -27.19
CA LEU A 471 -41.93 -19.68 -26.76
C LEU A 471 -42.04 -20.22 -25.33
N GLY A 472 -43.06 -19.71 -24.63
CA GLY A 472 -43.89 -20.54 -23.75
C GLY A 472 -43.66 -20.34 -22.25
N GLY A 473 -44.53 -19.53 -21.64
CA GLY A 473 -44.63 -19.45 -20.18
C GLY A 473 -45.23 -20.71 -19.57
N SER A 474 -44.88 -20.97 -18.31
CA SER A 474 -45.79 -21.55 -17.33
C SER A 474 -45.30 -21.31 -15.91
N ARG A 475 -46.25 -20.82 -15.12
CA ARG A 475 -46.17 -20.46 -13.71
C ARG A 475 -46.43 -21.72 -12.90
N VAL A 476 -45.48 -22.15 -12.07
CA VAL A 476 -45.72 -23.15 -11.02
C VAL A 476 -45.22 -22.59 -9.68
N GLN A 477 -46.16 -22.50 -8.75
CA GLN A 477 -45.96 -22.22 -7.33
C GLN A 477 -45.63 -23.52 -6.59
N THR A 478 -44.55 -23.49 -5.79
CA THR A 478 -44.31 -24.30 -4.58
C THR A 478 -43.25 -23.52 -3.78
N GLY A 479 -43.32 -23.21 -2.49
CA GLY A 479 -44.00 -23.85 -1.36
C GLY A 479 -42.98 -24.66 -0.54
N GLY A 480 -42.43 -24.09 0.54
CA GLY A 480 -41.56 -24.76 1.53
C GLY A 480 -40.39 -23.88 2.00
N SER A 481 -40.44 -23.20 3.15
CA SER A 481 -40.22 -23.65 4.54
C SER A 481 -38.75 -23.91 4.93
N GLN A 482 -38.23 -22.97 5.73
CA GLN A 482 -37.20 -23.05 6.79
C GLN A 482 -35.97 -23.96 6.62
N THR A 483 -34.77 -23.36 6.72
CA THR A 483 -33.84 -23.67 7.81
C THR A 483 -33.04 -22.43 8.25
N ARG A 484 -32.94 -22.29 9.57
CA ARG A 484 -32.22 -21.26 10.33
C ARG A 484 -30.80 -21.77 10.57
N GLY A 485 -29.78 -20.98 10.22
CA GLY A 485 -28.39 -21.27 10.65
C GLY A 485 -27.34 -20.65 9.75
N GLY A 486 -26.89 -19.43 10.06
CA GLY A 486 -25.80 -18.81 9.30
C GLY A 486 -25.39 -17.38 9.72
N GLN A 487 -25.64 -16.97 10.97
CA GLN A 487 -25.51 -15.57 11.36
C GLN A 487 -24.08 -15.15 11.76
N ALA A 488 -23.13 -16.07 11.98
CA ALA A 488 -21.82 -15.73 12.55
C ALA A 488 -20.68 -15.48 11.53
N ARG A 489 -20.95 -15.60 10.22
CA ARG A 489 -19.91 -15.46 9.16
C ARG A 489 -20.13 -14.28 8.21
N LEU A 490 -21.29 -13.63 8.28
CA LEU A 490 -21.62 -12.43 7.50
C LEU A 490 -21.02 -11.14 8.10
N ASP A 491 -20.69 -11.14 9.40
CA ASP A 491 -20.14 -9.97 10.09
C ASP A 491 -18.71 -9.62 9.66
N ALA A 492 -17.94 -10.60 9.16
CA ALA A 492 -16.58 -10.40 8.65
C ALA A 492 -16.51 -9.78 7.25
N HIS A 493 -17.60 -9.88 6.45
CA HIS A 493 -17.64 -9.35 5.08
C HIS A 493 -18.14 -7.89 5.03
N SER A 494 -19.06 -7.53 5.93
CA SER A 494 -19.52 -6.14 6.09
C SER A 494 -18.41 -5.21 6.61
N THR A 495 -17.53 -5.74 7.48
CA THR A 495 -16.37 -5.01 8.02
C THR A 495 -15.29 -4.73 6.98
N ARG A 496 -15.11 -5.58 5.95
CA ARG A 496 -14.07 -5.42 4.90
C ARG A 496 -14.43 -4.44 3.78
N ALA A 497 -15.68 -4.46 3.29
CA ALA A 497 -16.15 -3.43 2.34
C ALA A 497 -16.25 -2.05 3.01
N ALA A 498 -16.59 -2.01 4.30
CA ALA A 498 -16.51 -0.79 5.12
C ALA A 498 -15.05 -0.32 5.34
N ALA A 499 -14.07 -1.24 5.37
CA ALA A 499 -12.66 -0.89 5.47
C ALA A 499 -12.12 -0.23 4.19
N ALA A 500 -12.58 -0.67 3.00
CA ALA A 500 -12.24 -0.04 1.72
C ALA A 500 -12.84 1.37 1.59
N ALA A 501 -14.14 1.52 1.85
CA ALA A 501 -14.82 2.83 1.81
C ALA A 501 -14.32 3.82 2.86
N ALA A 502 -13.71 3.34 3.95
CA ALA A 502 -13.24 4.22 5.01
C ALA A 502 -11.72 4.37 5.12
N ALA A 503 -10.93 3.64 4.33
CA ALA A 503 -9.53 4.02 4.03
C ALA A 503 -9.51 5.36 3.30
N ALA A 504 -10.55 5.61 2.50
CA ALA A 504 -10.87 6.92 1.95
C ALA A 504 -11.33 7.97 3.00
N ALA A 505 -11.69 7.59 4.24
CA ALA A 505 -12.03 8.57 5.29
C ALA A 505 -10.82 8.90 6.20
N ALA A 506 -9.89 7.95 6.39
CA ALA A 506 -8.77 8.08 7.34
C ALA A 506 -7.73 9.14 6.95
N ALA A 507 -7.43 9.36 5.67
CA ALA A 507 -6.43 10.39 5.32
C ALA A 507 -6.97 11.84 5.30
N ALA A 508 -8.29 12.05 5.24
CA ALA A 508 -8.91 13.36 5.48
C ALA A 508 -8.75 13.84 6.94
N ALA A 509 -8.56 12.91 7.89
CA ALA A 509 -8.40 13.20 9.31
C ALA A 509 -6.99 13.64 9.71
N ILE A 510 -5.95 13.16 9.00
CA ILE A 510 -4.54 13.48 9.27
C ILE A 510 -4.26 14.99 9.16
N SER A 511 -5.02 15.71 8.33
CA SER A 511 -4.85 17.14 8.08
C SER A 511 -5.30 18.06 9.19
N ASN A 512 -6.37 17.70 9.91
CA ASN A 512 -6.93 18.57 10.94
C ASN A 512 -6.06 18.58 12.22
N HIS A 513 -5.20 17.58 12.42
CA HIS A 513 -4.46 17.42 13.67
C HIS A 513 -3.19 18.30 13.76
N ALA A 514 -2.58 18.68 12.64
CA ALA A 514 -1.37 19.52 12.63
C ALA A 514 -1.64 21.02 12.89
N ALA A 515 -2.90 21.47 12.87
CA ALA A 515 -3.25 22.89 12.90
C ALA A 515 -3.52 23.50 14.30
N HIS A 516 -3.52 22.72 15.38
CA HIS A 516 -3.98 23.19 16.72
C HIS A 516 -2.94 23.18 17.86
N GLY A 517 -1.65 23.07 17.53
CA GLY A 517 -0.56 23.29 18.50
C GLY A 517 -0.17 24.76 18.66
N LYS A 518 -1.02 25.64 19.22
CA LYS A 518 -0.61 26.99 19.64
C LYS A 518 -0.60 27.17 21.16
N SER A 519 0.62 27.24 21.69
CA SER A 519 1.14 27.99 22.85
C SER A 519 0.14 28.61 23.84
N PRO A 520 0.19 28.28 25.14
CA PRO A 520 -0.49 29.05 26.18
C PRO A 520 0.35 30.30 26.52
N ARG A 521 -0.11 31.49 26.11
CA ARG A 521 0.37 32.75 26.73
C ARG A 521 -0.32 32.90 28.08
N GLY A 522 0.47 32.92 29.13
CA GLY A 522 0.01 33.06 30.51
C GLY A 522 -0.68 34.40 30.77
N HIS A 523 -1.78 34.33 31.51
CA HIS A 523 -2.32 35.44 32.29
C HIS A 523 -2.52 34.95 33.73
N SER A 524 -1.90 35.66 34.68
CA SER A 524 -2.06 35.46 36.13
C SER A 524 -3.50 35.73 36.58
N PRO A 525 -3.94 35.14 37.71
CA PRO A 525 -5.33 35.14 38.12
C PRO A 525 -5.69 36.39 38.91
N ASN A 526 -6.92 36.88 38.71
CA ASN A 526 -7.58 37.81 39.62
C ASN A 526 -8.77 37.09 40.29
N PRO A 527 -8.93 37.13 41.62
CA PRO A 527 -9.88 36.28 42.33
C PRO A 527 -11.16 37.05 42.64
N SER A 528 -12.25 36.78 41.91
CA SER A 528 -13.61 37.05 42.39
C SER A 528 -14.66 36.50 41.40
N ALA A 529 -15.37 35.45 41.80
CA ALA A 529 -16.82 35.29 41.65
C ALA A 529 -17.19 33.82 41.76
N ALA A 530 -17.84 33.49 42.87
CA ALA A 530 -18.48 32.22 43.12
C ALA A 530 -19.86 32.14 42.43
N ARG A 531 -20.32 30.89 42.24
CA ARG A 531 -21.71 30.43 42.02
C ARG A 531 -22.30 30.61 40.60
N LEU A 532 -22.58 29.51 39.89
CA LEU A 532 -23.84 28.73 39.98
C LEU A 532 -23.83 27.52 39.03
N GLN A 533 -24.67 26.55 39.41
CA GLN A 533 -24.92 25.23 38.86
C GLN A 533 -25.69 25.18 37.52
N ALA A 534 -25.51 24.03 36.85
CA ALA A 534 -26.51 23.17 36.19
C ALA A 534 -27.00 23.45 34.74
N ALA A 535 -27.05 22.32 34.02
CA ALA A 535 -27.90 21.94 32.88
C ALA A 535 -27.50 22.42 31.48
N TYR A 536 -26.69 21.61 30.77
CA TYR A 536 -27.14 20.67 29.73
C TYR A 536 -26.04 19.66 29.40
#